data_AF-A0A4Y2CSS8-F1
#
_entry.id   AF-A0A4Y2CSS8-F1
#
_cell.length_a   1.000
_cell.length_b   1.000
_cell.length_c   1.000
_cell.angle_alpha   90.00
_cell.angle_beta   90.00
_cell.angle_gamma   90.00
#
_symmetry.space_group_name_H-M   'P 1'
#
loop_
_entity.id
_entity.type
_entity.pdbx_description
1 polymer ?
#
loop_
_entity_poly.entity_id
_entity_poly.type
_entity_poly.pdbx_seq_one_letter_code
_entity_poly.pdbx_strand_id
1 'polypeptide(L)'
;MLFLPRRALNCGTHNFTKISSTLDKARFSYTEKLKKSPVRSPIATNEPKDLANNTTILNVFRRGLALPNRKITRFSYKQKLHIYNIFMKAKQSGVKTSPDNTVKEMRQQINHTGRKLFQPFEYMTSSKIRSVFSRMSALHKGGTLKQPKSRSGTC
;
A
#
# COMPACT_ATOMS: atom_id res chain seq x y z
N MET A 1 -16.45 -31.86 49.16
CA MET A 1 -16.13 -30.64 48.41
C MET A 1 -17.44 -30.05 47.91
N LEU A 2 -17.97 -29.01 48.57
CA LEU A 2 -19.19 -28.33 48.15
C LEU A 2 -18.81 -27.10 47.31
N PHE A 3 -19.23 -27.08 46.05
CA PHE A 3 -19.06 -25.94 45.16
C PHE A 3 -20.05 -24.82 45.53
N LEU A 4 -19.53 -23.66 45.92
CA LEU A 4 -20.32 -22.43 46.03
C LEU A 4 -20.46 -21.79 44.64
N PRO A 5 -21.66 -21.34 44.22
CA PRO A 5 -21.82 -20.63 42.96
C PRO A 5 -21.28 -19.19 43.08
N ARG A 6 -20.50 -18.76 42.08
CA ARG A 6 -19.99 -17.39 41.95
C ARG A 6 -21.17 -16.41 41.83
N ARG A 7 -21.20 -15.39 42.69
CA ARG A 7 -22.10 -14.23 42.57
C ARG A 7 -21.82 -13.51 41.24
N ALA A 8 -22.85 -13.38 40.41
CA ALA A 8 -22.83 -12.48 39.27
C ALA A 8 -22.81 -11.03 39.79
N LEU A 9 -21.90 -10.20 39.26
CA LEU A 9 -21.95 -8.76 39.50
C LEU A 9 -23.13 -8.19 38.72
N ASN A 10 -24.14 -7.72 39.44
CA ASN A 10 -25.30 -7.04 38.88
C ASN A 10 -24.82 -5.82 38.09
N CYS A 11 -25.05 -5.82 36.78
CA CYS A 11 -24.86 -4.62 35.97
C CYS A 11 -25.87 -3.56 36.45
N GLY A 12 -25.34 -2.44 36.92
CA GLY A 12 -26.17 -1.34 37.44
C GLY A 12 -27.13 -0.83 36.37
N THR A 13 -28.37 -0.59 36.78
CA THR A 13 -29.39 0.14 36.01
C THR A 13 -28.97 1.60 35.89
N HIS A 14 -28.05 1.90 34.97
CA HIS A 14 -27.67 3.26 34.65
C HIS A 14 -28.68 3.85 33.66
N ASN A 15 -29.52 4.77 34.13
CA ASN A 15 -30.35 5.59 33.25
C ASN A 15 -29.44 6.64 32.59
N PHE A 16 -29.03 6.39 31.34
CA PHE A 16 -28.42 7.44 30.53
C PHE A 16 -29.51 8.43 30.13
N THR A 17 -29.61 9.56 30.84
CA THR A 17 -30.31 10.72 30.31
C THR A 17 -29.60 11.12 29.02
N LYS A 18 -30.27 10.93 27.87
CA LYS A 18 -29.76 11.35 26.55
C LYS A 18 -29.68 12.87 26.52
N ILE A 19 -28.57 13.42 27.02
CA ILE A 19 -28.24 14.83 26.83
C ILE A 19 -27.84 14.94 25.35
N SER A 20 -28.77 15.39 24.51
CA SER A 20 -28.45 15.66 23.10
C SER A 20 -27.33 16.69 23.03
N SER A 21 -26.20 16.30 22.45
CA SER A 21 -25.09 17.22 22.27
C SER A 21 -25.49 18.32 21.29
N THR A 22 -24.82 19.47 21.34
CA THR A 22 -25.01 20.56 20.36
C THR A 22 -24.82 20.08 18.92
N LEU A 23 -23.94 19.09 18.74
CA LEU A 23 -23.66 18.45 17.46
C LEU A 23 -24.83 17.58 17.00
N ASP A 24 -25.48 16.84 17.90
CA ASP A 24 -26.68 16.08 17.57
C ASP A 24 -27.82 17.00 17.14
N LYS A 25 -28.00 18.14 17.84
CA LYS A 25 -29.00 19.15 17.46
C LYS A 25 -28.72 19.73 16.07
N ALA A 26 -27.45 19.99 15.74
CA ALA A 26 -27.07 20.46 14.40
C ALA A 26 -27.40 19.41 13.33
N ARG A 27 -27.08 18.13 13.57
CA ARG A 27 -27.40 17.01 12.66
C ARG A 27 -28.89 16.86 12.44
N PHE A 28 -29.70 16.89 13.50
CA PHE A 28 -31.16 16.82 13.39
C PHE A 28 -31.74 18.03 12.64
N SER A 29 -31.24 19.25 12.89
CA SER A 29 -31.71 20.44 12.18
C SER A 29 -31.43 20.40 10.68
N TYR A 30 -30.29 19.82 10.30
CA TYR A 30 -29.89 19.67 8.91
C TYR A 30 -30.75 18.64 8.18
N THR A 31 -30.99 17.48 8.79
CA THR A 31 -31.84 16.44 8.20
C THR A 31 -33.29 16.90 8.05
N GLU A 32 -33.82 17.66 9.01
CA GLU A 32 -35.13 18.30 8.92
C GLU A 32 -35.23 19.28 7.75
N LYS A 33 -34.18 20.09 7.51
CA LYS A 33 -34.12 21.00 6.36
C LYS A 33 -34.07 20.25 5.03
N LEU A 34 -33.35 19.13 4.97
CA LEU A 34 -33.30 18.28 3.77
C LEU A 34 -34.66 17.63 3.45
N LYS A 35 -35.42 17.20 4.46
CA LYS A 35 -36.75 16.61 4.25
C LYS A 35 -37.80 17.62 3.79
N LYS A 36 -37.67 18.88 4.22
CA LYS A 36 -38.64 19.96 3.91
C LYS A 36 -38.40 20.62 2.55
N SER A 37 -37.19 20.49 2.00
CA SER A 37 -36.90 21.00 0.67
C SER A 37 -37.10 19.88 -0.35
N PRO A 38 -38.07 19.98 -1.28
CA PRO A 38 -37.99 19.22 -2.51
C PRO A 38 -36.82 19.81 -3.29
N VAL A 39 -35.61 19.29 -3.05
CA VAL A 39 -34.44 19.57 -3.87
C VAL A 39 -34.68 18.91 -5.23
N ARG A 40 -35.54 19.53 -6.04
CA ARG A 40 -35.54 19.32 -7.46
C ARG A 40 -34.35 20.13 -7.97
N SER A 41 -33.18 19.49 -7.97
CA SER A 41 -32.03 20.02 -8.69
C SER A 41 -32.50 20.41 -10.10
N PRO A 42 -32.19 21.60 -10.61
CA PRO A 42 -32.49 21.91 -12.00
C PRO A 42 -31.76 20.86 -12.85
N ILE A 43 -32.53 19.99 -13.50
CA ILE A 43 -32.01 19.14 -14.56
C ILE A 43 -31.80 20.09 -15.72
N ALA A 44 -30.60 20.65 -15.82
CA ALA A 44 -30.19 21.34 -17.02
C ALA A 44 -30.09 20.29 -18.13
N THR A 45 -31.03 20.34 -19.07
CA THR A 45 -30.95 19.61 -20.35
C THR A 45 -29.86 20.26 -21.19
N ASN A 46 -28.60 19.94 -20.87
CA ASN A 46 -27.46 20.25 -21.72
C ASN A 46 -27.27 19.03 -22.64
N GLU A 47 -27.84 19.07 -23.83
CA GLU A 47 -27.51 18.12 -24.90
C GLU A 47 -25.99 18.15 -25.12
N PRO A 48 -25.24 17.05 -24.89
CA PRO A 48 -23.79 17.07 -25.01
C PRO A 48 -23.37 17.09 -26.50
N LYS A 49 -23.21 18.29 -27.05
CA LYS A 49 -22.56 18.52 -28.35
C LYS A 49 -21.03 18.37 -28.23
N ASP A 50 -20.53 17.17 -27.91
CA ASP A 50 -19.19 16.71 -28.36
C ASP A 50 -18.91 15.28 -27.91
N LEU A 51 -18.99 14.32 -28.83
CA LEU A 51 -18.82 12.89 -28.55
C LEU A 51 -17.34 12.51 -28.33
N ALA A 52 -16.37 13.36 -28.67
CA ALA A 52 -14.94 13.04 -28.50
C ALA A 52 -14.49 13.06 -27.02
N ASN A 53 -15.23 13.77 -26.16
CA ASN A 53 -14.81 14.06 -24.78
C ASN A 53 -15.42 13.09 -23.76
N ASN A 54 -16.44 12.33 -24.18
CA ASN A 54 -17.27 11.47 -23.34
C ASN A 54 -16.52 10.24 -22.80
N THR A 55 -15.48 9.78 -23.48
CA THR A 55 -14.82 8.51 -23.18
C THR A 55 -13.94 8.66 -21.93
N THR A 56 -13.26 9.81 -21.79
CA THR A 56 -12.47 10.13 -20.59
C THR A 56 -13.37 10.35 -19.37
N ILE A 57 -14.48 11.07 -19.55
CA ILE A 57 -15.43 11.38 -18.47
C ILE A 57 -16.16 10.11 -18.00
N LEU A 58 -16.65 9.27 -18.91
CA LEU A 58 -17.25 7.97 -18.57
C LEU A 58 -16.26 7.02 -17.87
N ASN A 59 -14.98 7.03 -18.28
CA ASN A 59 -13.94 6.24 -17.61
C ASN A 59 -13.65 6.73 -16.18
N VAL A 60 -13.75 8.04 -15.92
CA VAL A 60 -13.63 8.62 -14.57
C VAL A 60 -14.83 8.20 -13.70
N PHE A 61 -16.06 8.31 -14.21
CA PHE A 61 -17.25 7.88 -13.48
C PHE A 61 -17.28 6.37 -13.19
N ARG A 62 -16.89 5.53 -14.15
CA ARG A 62 -16.85 4.07 -13.97
C ARG A 62 -15.76 3.61 -13.00
N ARG A 63 -14.66 4.36 -12.88
CA ARG A 63 -13.55 4.04 -11.95
C ARG A 63 -13.70 4.70 -10.58
N GLY A 64 -14.54 5.73 -10.44
CA GLY A 64 -14.71 6.46 -9.19
C GLY A 64 -13.39 7.05 -8.70
N LEU A 65 -13.05 6.83 -7.42
CA LEU A 65 -11.79 7.27 -6.82
C LEU A 65 -10.60 6.30 -7.08
N ALA A 66 -10.75 5.31 -7.97
CA ALA A 66 -9.68 4.37 -8.24
C ALA A 66 -8.48 5.05 -8.89
N LEU A 67 -7.28 4.76 -8.37
CA LEU A 67 -6.02 5.28 -8.92
C LEU A 67 -5.82 4.81 -10.37
N PRO A 68 -5.17 5.63 -11.22
CA PRO A 68 -4.83 5.20 -12.57
C PRO A 68 -3.93 3.96 -12.54
N ASN A 69 -4.16 3.04 -13.48
CA ASN A 69 -3.37 1.82 -13.62
C ASN A 69 -1.88 2.16 -13.80
N ARG A 70 -1.08 1.93 -12.75
CA ARG A 70 0.37 2.14 -12.77
C ARG A 70 1.05 0.93 -13.39
N LYS A 71 2.01 1.16 -14.29
CA LYS A 71 2.85 0.09 -14.83
C LYS A 71 3.68 -0.51 -13.69
N ILE A 72 3.46 -1.78 -13.38
CA ILE A 72 4.26 -2.51 -12.38
C ILE A 72 5.61 -2.84 -13.03
N THR A 73 6.60 -2.01 -12.77
CA THR A 73 7.98 -2.29 -13.19
C THR A 73 8.58 -3.34 -12.26
N ARG A 74 8.88 -4.52 -12.81
CA ARG A 74 9.54 -5.60 -12.07
C ARG A 74 11.05 -5.36 -12.04
N PHE A 75 11.69 -5.67 -10.93
CA PHE A 75 13.16 -5.65 -10.86
C PHE A 75 13.75 -6.70 -11.81
N SER A 76 14.84 -6.30 -12.47
CA SER A 76 15.68 -7.16 -13.28
C SER A 76 16.23 -8.31 -12.43
N TYR A 77 16.51 -9.44 -13.07
CA TYR A 77 17.15 -10.58 -12.43
C TYR A 77 18.47 -10.18 -11.77
N LYS A 78 19.30 -9.42 -12.47
CA LYS A 78 20.59 -8.91 -12.02
C LYS A 78 20.49 -8.08 -10.74
N GLN A 79 19.48 -7.20 -10.66
CA GLN A 79 19.18 -6.39 -9.47
C GLN A 79 18.78 -7.28 -8.29
N LYS A 80 17.86 -8.22 -8.52
CA LYS A 80 17.39 -9.15 -7.48
C LYS A 80 18.53 -10.02 -6.94
N LEU A 81 19.34 -10.58 -7.83
CA LEU A 81 20.46 -11.44 -7.47
C LEU A 81 21.49 -10.69 -6.64
N HIS A 82 21.85 -9.48 -7.05
CA HIS A 82 22.79 -8.65 -6.31
C HIS A 82 22.30 -8.30 -4.89
N ILE A 83 21.05 -7.84 -4.75
CA ILE A 83 20.47 -7.55 -3.43
C ILE A 83 20.35 -8.82 -2.57
N TYR A 84 20.02 -9.96 -3.19
CA TYR A 84 19.98 -11.25 -2.50
C TYR A 84 21.35 -11.61 -1.90
N ASN A 85 22.41 -11.46 -2.69
CA ASN A 85 23.77 -11.77 -2.25
C ASN A 85 24.20 -10.87 -1.09
N ILE A 86 23.90 -9.56 -1.15
CA ILE A 86 24.17 -8.62 -0.06
C ILE A 86 23.41 -9.03 1.21
N PHE A 87 22.14 -9.38 1.09
CA PHE A 87 21.33 -9.82 2.22
C PHE A 87 21.89 -11.10 2.88
N MET A 88 22.30 -12.08 2.07
CA MET A 88 22.88 -13.33 2.58
C MET A 88 24.25 -13.12 3.21
N LYS A 89 25.10 -12.25 2.62
CA LYS A 89 26.39 -11.87 3.19
C LYS A 89 26.22 -11.17 4.54
N ALA A 90 25.30 -10.21 4.64
CA ALA A 90 24.95 -9.51 5.89
C ALA A 90 24.42 -10.47 6.96
N LYS A 91 23.69 -11.50 6.55
CA LYS A 91 23.21 -12.56 7.46
C LYS A 91 24.37 -13.39 8.01
N GLN A 92 25.31 -13.80 7.14
CA GLN A 92 26.47 -14.59 7.54
C GLN A 92 27.43 -13.80 8.43
N SER A 93 27.63 -12.52 8.13
CA SER A 93 28.48 -11.65 8.95
C SER A 93 27.82 -11.16 10.24
N GLY A 94 26.50 -11.26 10.36
CA GLY A 94 25.73 -10.69 11.48
C GLY A 94 25.58 -9.16 11.43
N VAL A 95 26.18 -8.49 10.45
CA VAL A 95 26.16 -7.03 10.33
C VAL A 95 25.16 -6.60 9.27
N LYS A 96 24.14 -5.85 9.68
CA LYS A 96 23.07 -5.39 8.78
C LYS A 96 23.56 -4.27 7.86
N THR A 97 23.45 -4.49 6.54
CA THR A 97 23.73 -3.45 5.55
C THR A 97 22.59 -2.43 5.47
N SER A 98 22.93 -1.14 5.46
CA SER A 98 21.94 -0.07 5.26
C SER A 98 21.54 0.02 3.77
N PRO A 99 20.27 0.36 3.46
CA PRO A 99 19.85 0.52 2.07
C PRO A 99 20.67 1.55 1.28
N ASP A 100 21.09 2.64 1.93
CA ASP A 100 21.89 3.69 1.29
C ASP A 100 23.31 3.20 0.95
N ASN A 101 23.90 2.35 1.81
CA ASN A 101 25.17 1.71 1.51
C ASN A 101 25.03 0.73 0.34
N THR A 102 23.93 -0.02 0.26
CA THR A 102 23.64 -0.89 -0.89
C THR A 102 23.54 -0.09 -2.20
N VAL A 103 22.95 1.11 -2.20
CA VAL A 103 22.94 1.98 -3.39
C VAL A 103 24.36 2.39 -3.79
N LYS A 104 25.20 2.77 -2.82
CA LYS A 104 26.60 3.13 -3.08
C LYS A 104 27.38 1.95 -3.65
N GLU A 105 27.21 0.75 -3.10
CA GLU A 105 27.82 -0.47 -3.62
C GLU A 105 27.35 -0.78 -5.04
N MET A 106 26.06 -0.67 -5.35
CA MET A 106 25.54 -0.86 -6.72
C MET A 106 26.22 0.08 -7.73
N ARG A 107 26.53 1.32 -7.34
CA ARG A 107 27.22 2.31 -8.18
C ARG A 107 28.72 2.03 -8.31
N GLN A 108 29.31 1.43 -7.30
CA GLN A 108 30.74 1.17 -7.26
C GLN A 108 31.10 -0.17 -7.91
N GLN A 109 30.20 -1.15 -7.86
CA GLN A 109 30.48 -2.51 -8.27
C GLN A 109 30.97 -2.63 -9.72
N ILE A 110 32.07 -3.36 -9.87
CA ILE A 110 32.77 -3.59 -11.14
C ILE A 110 32.71 -5.09 -11.45
N ASN A 111 32.50 -5.43 -12.71
CA ASN A 111 32.57 -6.79 -13.22
C ASN A 111 34.02 -7.28 -13.31
N HIS A 112 34.21 -8.58 -13.49
CA HIS A 112 35.52 -9.17 -13.78
C HIS A 112 36.22 -8.54 -15.01
N THR A 113 35.45 -7.99 -15.96
CA THR A 113 35.95 -7.26 -17.14
C THR A 113 36.35 -5.79 -16.85
N GLY A 114 36.33 -5.33 -15.60
CA GLY A 114 36.70 -3.95 -15.24
C GLY A 114 35.63 -2.88 -15.55
N ARG A 115 34.45 -3.27 -16.06
CA ARG A 115 33.34 -2.35 -16.35
C ARG A 115 32.33 -2.30 -15.21
N LYS A 116 31.60 -1.18 -15.07
CA LYS A 116 30.52 -1.04 -14.09
C LYS A 116 29.49 -2.16 -14.26
N LEU A 117 29.16 -2.82 -13.14
CA LEU A 117 28.18 -3.88 -13.14
C LEU A 117 26.83 -3.33 -13.58
N PHE A 118 26.38 -2.20 -13.02
CA PHE A 118 25.07 -1.60 -13.31
C PHE A 118 25.19 -0.30 -14.08
N GLN A 119 24.24 -0.06 -15.00
CA GLN A 119 24.07 1.23 -15.65
C GLN A 119 23.27 2.20 -14.76
N PRO A 120 23.39 3.53 -14.94
CA PRO A 120 22.68 4.50 -14.11
C PRO A 120 21.16 4.31 -14.00
N PHE A 121 20.51 3.91 -15.10
CA PHE A 121 19.07 3.64 -15.12
C PHE A 121 18.69 2.32 -14.41
N GLU A 122 19.65 1.43 -14.18
CA GLU A 122 19.47 0.18 -13.42
C GLU A 122 19.66 0.38 -11.91
N TYR A 123 20.11 1.55 -11.46
CA TYR A 123 20.29 1.80 -10.05
C TYR A 123 18.93 1.79 -9.32
N MET A 124 18.92 1.17 -8.16
CA MET A 124 17.77 1.18 -7.28
C MET A 124 17.85 2.36 -6.31
N THR A 125 16.70 2.92 -5.97
CA THR A 125 16.58 3.89 -4.88
C THR A 125 16.66 3.17 -3.53
N SER A 126 17.16 3.85 -2.50
CA SER A 126 17.21 3.32 -1.13
C SER A 126 15.83 2.85 -0.63
N SER A 127 14.74 3.56 -0.98
CA SER A 127 13.36 3.15 -0.66
C SER A 127 12.98 1.78 -1.26
N LYS A 128 13.26 1.56 -2.55
CA LYS A 128 13.06 0.26 -3.22
C LYS A 128 13.87 -0.85 -2.53
N ILE A 129 15.13 -0.60 -2.19
CA ILE A 129 15.99 -1.57 -1.50
C ILE A 129 15.45 -1.89 -0.11
N ARG A 130 15.05 -0.87 0.66
CA ARG A 130 14.41 -1.04 1.98
C ARG A 130 13.18 -1.94 1.89
N SER A 131 12.31 -1.71 0.91
CA SER A 131 11.12 -2.53 0.67
C SER A 131 11.48 -3.97 0.31
N VAL A 132 12.53 -4.19 -0.49
CA VAL A 132 13.03 -5.54 -0.80
C VAL A 132 13.56 -6.23 0.45
N PHE A 133 14.43 -5.60 1.22
CA PHE A 133 14.94 -6.16 2.47
C PHE A 133 13.84 -6.53 3.45
N SER A 134 12.83 -5.66 3.62
CA SER A 134 11.66 -5.96 4.46
C SER A 134 10.95 -7.25 4.02
N ARG A 135 10.66 -7.39 2.72
CA ARG A 135 10.05 -8.62 2.18
C ARG A 135 10.94 -9.85 2.35
N MET A 136 12.25 -9.71 2.10
CA MET A 136 13.19 -10.81 2.26
C MET A 136 13.29 -11.28 3.72
N SER A 137 13.31 -10.34 4.67
CA SER A 137 13.27 -10.68 6.10
C SER A 137 11.97 -11.40 6.47
N ALA A 138 10.82 -10.96 5.96
CA ALA A 138 9.55 -11.64 6.20
C ALA A 138 9.54 -13.07 5.62
N LEU A 139 9.98 -13.24 4.37
CA LEU A 139 10.10 -14.55 3.72
C LEU A 139 11.11 -15.46 4.43
N HIS A 140 12.20 -14.88 4.94
CA HIS A 140 13.22 -15.62 5.67
C HIS A 140 12.70 -16.12 7.02
N LYS A 141 12.00 -15.26 7.77
CA LYS A 141 11.31 -15.66 9.01
C LYS A 141 10.28 -16.77 8.75
N GLY A 142 9.58 -16.71 7.62
CA GLY A 142 8.63 -17.74 7.20
C GLY A 142 9.25 -18.95 6.52
N GLY A 143 10.59 -19.09 6.45
CA GLY A 143 11.26 -20.24 5.81
C GLY A 143 11.06 -20.38 4.30
N THR A 144 10.48 -19.37 3.63
CA THR A 144 10.11 -19.41 2.21
C THR A 144 11.04 -18.60 1.30
N LEU A 145 12.09 -17.98 1.85
CA LEU A 145 13.05 -17.21 1.06
C LEU A 145 13.84 -18.12 0.10
N LYS A 146 13.61 -17.95 -1.20
CA LYS A 146 14.31 -18.68 -2.27
C LYS A 146 15.27 -17.75 -3.01
N GLN A 147 16.33 -18.33 -3.56
CA GLN A 147 17.21 -17.62 -4.49
C GLN A 147 16.42 -17.12 -5.71
N PRO A 148 16.69 -15.89 -6.20
CA PRO A 148 16.13 -15.42 -7.45
C PRO A 148 16.50 -16.39 -8.58
N LYS A 149 15.51 -16.81 -9.38
CA LYS A 149 15.75 -17.60 -10.59
C LYS A 149 15.77 -16.69 -11.81
N SER A 150 16.66 -16.95 -12.76
CA SER A 150 16.55 -16.34 -14.09
C SER A 150 15.25 -16.84 -14.71
N ARG A 151 14.50 -15.94 -15.35
CA ARG A 151 13.45 -16.38 -16.26
C ARG A 151 14.16 -16.77 -17.54
N SER A 152 14.44 -18.05 -17.73
CA SER A 152 14.54 -18.60 -19.08
C SER A 152 13.17 -18.35 -19.72
N GLY A 153 13.11 -17.48 -20.71
CA GLY A 153 11.90 -17.33 -21.51
C GLY A 153 11.69 -18.62 -22.26
N THR A 154 10.75 -19.44 -21.81
CA THR A 154 10.03 -20.33 -22.70
C THR A 154 9.03 -19.45 -23.44
N CYS A 155 9.32 -19.23 -24.72
CA CYS A 155 8.30 -18.90 -25.71
C CYS A 155 7.22 -19.98 -25.70
#